data_AF-A0A2V7PCA4-F1
#
_entry.id   AF-A0A2V7PCA4-F1
#
_cell.length_a   1.000
_cell.length_b   1.000
_cell.length_c   1.000
_cell.angle_alpha   90.00
_cell.angle_beta   90.00
_cell.angle_gamma   90.00
#
_symmetry.space_group_name_H-M   'P 1'
#
loop_
_entity.id
_entity.type
_entity.pdbx_description
1 polymer ?
#
loop_
_entity_poly.entity_id
_entity_poly.type
_entity_poly.pdbx_seq_one_letter_code
_entity_poly.pdbx_strand_id
1 'polypeptide(L)'
;MFSYVRSRSRLAVGSFTAVLLTVLAGCDSGSTGPSASAIQFSRNISLPDAQSLLQSGPTRVEVQVIPGTLVARRVELEEPSDMSGPEQVRSRVTAVTAGTDMATFTLELGGIQITANASTMLRSGDDEGAHDDVSASNDGGGGPMTLADFVARVQADIAAGRNPTLVAFRQPPTSPQAPNDGSFLAAELKLNEGNSHSVVSLNIAAANLVTNATPPPDGFLKVLGVSLELRLSDGTTKLKHKNPELEGASEFEGIVKSVDQAAQTVTLIDGTIIRIVAGTEIDGDEGEHDDHLTTLADVQAALTAGKTVKTEGRGLVDSTNPLTIDAIRIEFEVEGEEPPPPMMMVEFAGLEVEFETPTS
;
A
#
# COMPACT_ATOMS: atom_id res chain seq x y z
N MET A 1 -30.99 15.94 -73.82
CA MET A 1 -31.55 14.60 -73.54
C MET A 1 -31.99 14.62 -72.07
N PHE A 2 -33.32 14.70 -71.85
CA PHE A 2 -34.10 14.57 -70.60
C PHE A 2 -33.64 15.32 -69.32
N SER A 3 -34.48 16.03 -68.55
CA SER A 3 -35.89 16.44 -68.57
C SER A 3 -36.04 17.41 -67.36
N TYR A 4 -36.67 18.59 -67.48
CA TYR A 4 -37.98 18.96 -66.88
C TYR A 4 -38.06 18.81 -65.33
N VAL A 5 -38.58 19.72 -64.48
CA VAL A 5 -39.53 20.86 -64.58
C VAL A 5 -39.57 21.53 -63.19
N ARG A 6 -39.46 22.87 -63.06
CA ARG A 6 -40.54 23.88 -62.90
C ARG A 6 -41.35 23.82 -61.59
N SER A 7 -41.39 24.94 -60.85
CA SER A 7 -42.57 25.65 -60.29
C SER A 7 -42.12 26.50 -59.08
N ARG A 8 -42.13 27.86 -59.13
CA ARG A 8 -43.26 28.76 -58.77
C ARG A 8 -43.82 28.45 -57.37
N SER A 9 -43.99 29.35 -56.40
CA SER A 9 -44.23 30.79 -56.44
C SER A 9 -44.48 31.35 -55.01
N ARG A 10 -44.32 32.68 -54.86
CA ARG A 10 -45.07 33.65 -54.02
C ARG A 10 -44.63 33.98 -52.58
N LEU A 11 -44.25 35.26 -52.45
CA LEU A 11 -44.39 36.16 -51.31
C LEU A 11 -45.85 36.37 -50.86
N ALA A 12 -46.04 36.57 -49.55
CA ALA A 12 -46.99 37.48 -48.87
C ALA A 12 -46.51 37.59 -47.40
N VAL A 13 -46.02 38.73 -46.88
CA VAL A 13 -46.71 39.96 -46.40
C VAL A 13 -47.64 39.73 -45.19
N GLY A 14 -47.33 40.41 -44.08
CA GLY A 14 -48.19 40.63 -42.89
C GLY A 14 -47.41 40.49 -41.58
N SER A 15 -46.67 41.50 -41.11
CA SER A 15 -47.07 42.63 -40.24
C SER A 15 -47.43 42.28 -38.77
N PHE A 16 -46.62 42.85 -37.85
CA PHE A 16 -46.93 43.48 -36.55
C PHE A 16 -48.02 42.80 -35.66
N THR A 17 -47.81 42.49 -34.37
CA THR A 17 -47.47 43.43 -33.28
C THR A 17 -47.33 42.66 -31.94
N ALA A 18 -46.66 43.29 -30.96
CA ALA A 18 -46.86 43.18 -29.50
C ALA A 18 -46.03 42.17 -28.68
N VAL A 19 -44.86 42.67 -28.25
CA VAL A 19 -44.40 42.80 -26.85
C VAL A 19 -45.02 41.84 -25.82
N LEU A 20 -44.18 40.96 -25.28
CA LEU A 20 -44.23 40.59 -23.87
C LEU A 20 -42.80 40.55 -23.33
N LEU A 21 -42.47 41.52 -22.47
CA LEU A 21 -41.31 41.48 -21.58
C LEU A 21 -41.52 40.37 -20.55
N THR A 22 -40.63 39.39 -20.51
CA THR A 22 -40.37 38.60 -19.30
C THR A 22 -38.92 38.83 -18.89
N VAL A 23 -38.75 39.70 -17.90
CA VAL A 23 -37.51 39.86 -17.14
C VAL A 23 -37.37 38.63 -16.26
N LEU A 24 -36.58 37.66 -16.69
CA LEU A 24 -36.01 36.66 -15.80
C LEU A 24 -34.63 37.14 -15.40
N ALA A 25 -34.53 37.65 -14.18
CA ALA A 25 -33.27 37.76 -13.46
C ALA A 25 -32.69 36.34 -13.34
N GLY A 26 -31.69 36.05 -14.15
CA GLY A 26 -30.81 34.89 -14.00
C GLY A 26 -29.41 35.45 -13.81
N CYS A 27 -28.89 35.31 -12.59
CA CYS A 27 -27.63 35.87 -12.14
C CYS A 27 -26.48 35.57 -13.10
N ASP A 28 -25.71 36.62 -13.38
CA ASP A 28 -24.31 36.53 -13.76
C ASP A 28 -23.60 35.57 -12.79
N SER A 29 -22.91 34.58 -13.35
CA SER A 29 -22.01 33.71 -12.62
C SER A 29 -20.72 33.60 -13.42
N GLY A 30 -20.13 34.75 -13.73
CA GLY A 30 -18.68 34.89 -13.60
C GLY A 30 -18.26 34.56 -12.17
N SER A 31 -18.18 33.27 -11.84
CA SER A 31 -17.45 32.79 -10.68
C SER A 31 -16.05 32.40 -11.15
N THR A 32 -15.17 33.39 -11.23
CA THR A 32 -13.76 33.14 -10.91
C THR A 32 -13.67 32.99 -9.41
N GLY A 33 -14.22 31.89 -8.87
CA GLY A 33 -13.77 31.40 -7.58
C GLY A 33 -12.28 31.08 -7.69
N PRO A 34 -11.49 31.20 -6.61
CA PRO A 34 -10.15 30.63 -6.62
C PRO A 34 -10.32 29.18 -7.04
N SER A 35 -9.67 28.79 -8.14
CA SER A 35 -9.54 27.39 -8.48
C SER A 35 -8.81 26.79 -7.29
N ALA A 36 -9.53 26.07 -6.43
CA ALA A 36 -8.91 25.11 -5.55
C ALA A 36 -8.29 24.09 -6.50
N SER A 37 -7.08 24.39 -6.94
CA SER A 37 -6.27 23.44 -7.69
C SER A 37 -6.17 22.26 -6.75
N ALA A 38 -6.75 21.11 -7.15
CA ALA A 38 -6.67 19.90 -6.36
C ALA A 38 -5.20 19.70 -5.97
N ILE A 39 -4.94 19.40 -4.69
CA ILE A 39 -3.59 19.15 -4.22
C ILE A 39 -3.08 17.95 -5.01
N GLN A 40 -2.10 18.17 -5.87
CA GLN A 40 -1.49 17.10 -6.64
C GLN A 40 -0.31 16.56 -5.83
N PHE A 41 -0.54 15.46 -5.12
CA PHE A 41 0.46 14.85 -4.24
C PHE A 41 1.66 14.26 -4.98
N SER A 42 1.42 13.74 -6.19
CA SER A 42 2.48 13.35 -7.11
C SER A 42 2.02 13.46 -8.56
N ARG A 43 2.99 13.47 -9.47
CA ARG A 43 2.74 13.50 -10.92
C ARG A 43 3.36 12.29 -11.59
N ASN A 44 2.68 11.76 -12.61
CA ASN A 44 3.28 10.78 -13.50
C ASN A 44 4.45 11.43 -14.26
N ILE A 45 5.55 10.71 -14.39
CA ILE A 45 6.73 11.17 -15.14
C ILE A 45 7.16 10.09 -16.15
N SER A 46 7.88 10.50 -17.19
CA SER A 46 8.46 9.56 -18.14
C SER A 46 9.77 8.95 -17.60
N LEU A 47 10.18 7.81 -18.17
CA LEU A 47 11.47 7.18 -17.82
C LEU A 47 12.68 8.11 -18.08
N PRO A 48 12.75 8.88 -19.20
CA PRO A 48 13.79 9.90 -19.38
C PRO A 48 13.78 11.02 -18.33
N ASP A 49 12.60 11.44 -17.85
CA ASP A 49 12.49 12.45 -16.80
C ASP A 49 13.07 11.91 -15.48
N ALA A 50 12.75 10.67 -15.12
CA ALA A 50 13.32 10.00 -13.95
C ALA A 50 14.84 9.87 -14.04
N GLN A 51 15.38 9.52 -15.22
CA GLN A 51 16.83 9.49 -15.43
C GLN A 51 17.46 10.87 -15.24
N SER A 52 16.82 11.92 -15.74
CA SER A 52 17.30 13.31 -15.60
C SER A 52 17.30 13.75 -14.13
N LEU A 53 16.26 13.39 -13.37
CA LEU A 53 16.16 13.65 -11.93
C LEU A 53 17.28 12.93 -11.18
N LEU A 54 17.48 11.63 -11.40
CA LEU A 54 18.53 10.85 -10.73
C LEU A 54 19.96 11.27 -11.12
N GLN A 55 20.15 11.89 -12.28
CA GLN A 55 21.42 12.50 -12.68
C GLN A 55 21.72 13.80 -11.92
N SER A 56 20.69 14.49 -11.41
CA SER A 56 20.85 15.73 -10.64
C SER A 56 21.35 15.49 -9.22
N GLY A 57 21.12 14.29 -8.68
CA GLY A 57 21.59 13.88 -7.36
C GLY A 57 20.90 12.59 -6.90
N PRO A 58 21.30 12.07 -5.73
CA PRO A 58 20.59 10.96 -5.12
C PRO A 58 19.16 11.32 -4.77
N THR A 59 18.29 10.32 -4.73
CA THR A 59 16.86 10.49 -4.51
C THR A 59 16.34 9.30 -3.71
N ARG A 60 15.41 9.55 -2.77
CA ARG A 60 14.66 8.48 -2.10
C ARG A 60 13.66 7.91 -3.11
N VAL A 61 13.65 6.58 -3.27
CA VAL A 61 12.65 5.88 -4.08
C VAL A 61 11.81 5.01 -3.16
N GLU A 62 10.49 5.05 -3.34
CA GLU A 62 9.57 4.02 -2.86
C GLU A 62 9.14 3.16 -4.06
N VAL A 63 9.28 1.85 -3.92
CA VAL A 63 8.92 0.89 -4.94
C VAL A 63 7.93 -0.09 -4.38
N GLN A 64 6.83 -0.28 -5.08
CA GLN A 64 5.87 -1.32 -4.78
C GLN A 64 5.87 -2.34 -5.90
N VAL A 65 5.92 -3.61 -5.53
CA VAL A 65 6.15 -4.72 -6.46
C VAL A 65 4.90 -5.60 -6.50
N ILE A 66 4.55 -6.05 -7.71
CA ILE A 66 3.45 -6.99 -7.91
C ILE A 66 3.80 -8.30 -7.17
N PRO A 67 2.93 -8.80 -6.27
CA PRO A 67 3.19 -10.02 -5.49
C PRO A 67 3.65 -11.21 -6.34
N GLY A 68 4.62 -11.98 -5.85
CA GLY A 68 5.17 -13.14 -6.57
C GLY A 68 5.99 -12.82 -7.83
N THR A 69 6.24 -11.55 -8.14
CA THR A 69 7.00 -11.15 -9.33
C THR A 69 8.18 -10.23 -9.00
N LEU A 70 8.97 -9.87 -10.02
CA LEU A 70 9.95 -8.79 -9.98
C LEU A 70 9.52 -7.60 -10.83
N VAL A 71 8.21 -7.38 -10.99
CA VAL A 71 7.68 -6.26 -11.77
C VAL A 71 7.23 -5.17 -10.82
N ALA A 72 7.77 -3.96 -10.98
CA ALA A 72 7.32 -2.82 -10.20
C ALA A 72 5.89 -2.43 -10.62
N ARG A 73 4.96 -2.39 -9.67
CA ARG A 73 3.63 -1.80 -9.85
C ARG A 73 3.72 -0.28 -9.85
N ARG A 74 4.52 0.25 -8.92
CA ARG A 74 4.72 1.67 -8.73
C ARG A 74 6.16 1.95 -8.37
N VAL A 75 6.68 3.03 -8.93
CA VAL A 75 7.93 3.64 -8.52
C VAL A 75 7.64 5.11 -8.27
N GLU A 76 7.85 5.58 -7.05
CA GLU A 76 7.73 6.98 -6.69
C GLU A 76 9.10 7.53 -6.29
N LEU A 77 9.56 8.53 -7.03
CA LEU A 77 10.72 9.32 -6.66
C LEU A 77 10.28 10.38 -5.67
N GLU A 78 10.78 10.28 -4.44
CA GLU A 78 10.46 11.18 -3.34
C GLU A 78 11.38 12.41 -3.30
N GLU A 79 11.15 13.27 -2.32
CA GLU A 79 11.89 14.52 -2.18
C GLU A 79 13.23 14.34 -1.48
N PRO A 80 14.14 15.31 -1.62
CA PRO A 80 15.40 15.31 -0.88
C PRO A 80 15.23 15.30 0.65
N SER A 81 14.14 15.87 1.16
CA SER A 81 13.81 15.91 2.60
C SER A 81 13.58 14.50 3.16
N ASP A 82 12.94 13.62 2.37
CA ASP A 82 12.64 12.23 2.74
C ASP A 82 13.90 11.36 2.82
N MET A 83 15.03 11.79 2.24
CA MET A 83 16.27 10.99 2.20
C MET A 83 16.88 10.74 3.59
N SER A 84 16.57 11.59 4.58
CA SER A 84 17.05 11.44 5.96
C SER A 84 16.23 10.45 6.79
N GLY A 85 15.02 10.09 6.34
CA GLY A 85 14.16 9.13 7.02
C GLY A 85 14.72 7.71 6.95
N PRO A 86 14.30 6.78 7.84
CA PRO A 86 14.73 5.39 7.77
C PRO A 86 14.42 4.78 6.39
N GLU A 87 15.32 3.93 5.94
CA GLU A 87 15.12 3.06 4.78
C GLU A 87 14.34 1.82 5.20
N GLN A 88 13.47 1.33 4.32
CA GLN A 88 12.53 0.26 4.63
C GLN A 88 12.53 -0.83 3.55
N VAL A 89 12.39 -2.07 3.98
CA VAL A 89 12.03 -3.20 3.13
C VAL A 89 10.88 -3.94 3.80
N ARG A 90 9.81 -4.18 3.05
CA ARG A 90 8.65 -4.96 3.48
C ARG A 90 8.40 -6.06 2.47
N SER A 91 8.33 -7.31 2.90
CA SER A 91 7.97 -8.44 2.04
C SER A 91 7.72 -9.69 2.89
N ARG A 92 7.11 -10.71 2.27
CA ARG A 92 6.93 -12.03 2.88
C ARG A 92 8.26 -12.72 3.08
N VAL A 93 8.42 -13.40 4.22
CA VAL A 93 9.61 -14.21 4.51
C VAL A 93 9.43 -15.61 3.94
N THR A 94 10.38 -16.07 3.14
CA THR A 94 10.39 -17.42 2.56
C THR A 94 11.33 -18.37 3.28
N ALA A 95 12.38 -17.85 3.91
CA ALA A 95 13.31 -18.64 4.69
C ALA A 95 14.01 -17.81 5.77
N VAL A 96 14.45 -18.48 6.84
CA VAL A 96 15.28 -17.88 7.89
C VAL A 96 16.49 -18.77 8.14
N THR A 97 17.68 -18.19 8.01
CA THR A 97 18.94 -18.83 8.39
C THR A 97 19.41 -18.25 9.72
N ALA A 98 19.37 -19.08 10.77
CA ALA A 98 19.87 -18.71 12.08
C ALA A 98 21.38 -18.95 12.19
N GLY A 99 22.11 -17.97 12.72
CA GLY A 99 23.48 -18.10 13.19
C GLY A 99 23.56 -17.95 14.71
N THR A 100 24.78 -17.94 15.26
CA THR A 100 24.99 -17.76 16.71
C THR A 100 24.61 -16.36 17.18
N ASP A 101 25.00 -15.33 16.41
CA ASP A 101 24.88 -13.92 16.80
C ASP A 101 24.13 -13.07 15.75
N MET A 102 23.72 -13.70 14.66
CA MET A 102 23.03 -13.07 13.54
C MET A 102 21.97 -14.01 12.97
N ALA A 103 20.95 -13.43 12.36
CA ALA A 103 19.97 -14.15 11.56
C ALA A 103 19.84 -13.48 10.20
N THR A 104 19.58 -14.27 9.16
CA THR A 104 19.29 -13.77 7.80
C THR A 104 17.89 -14.23 7.39
N PHE A 105 17.02 -13.27 7.09
CA PHE A 105 15.68 -13.48 6.57
C PHE A 105 15.73 -13.31 5.06
N THR A 106 15.32 -14.34 4.33
CA THR A 106 15.19 -14.31 2.87
C THR A 106 13.76 -13.94 2.52
N LEU A 107 13.60 -12.89 1.73
CA LEU A 107 12.31 -12.37 1.32
C LEU A 107 11.85 -12.97 -0.01
N GLU A 108 10.54 -13.04 -0.20
CA GLU A 108 9.92 -13.45 -1.47
C GLU A 108 10.34 -12.52 -2.62
N LEU A 109 10.56 -11.23 -2.32
CA LEU A 109 11.03 -10.25 -3.28
C LEU A 109 12.45 -10.56 -3.76
N GLY A 110 12.57 -11.40 -4.79
CA GLY A 110 13.82 -11.73 -5.46
C GLY A 110 14.88 -12.40 -4.59
N GLY A 111 14.51 -12.91 -3.42
CA GLY A 111 15.45 -13.48 -2.46
C GLY A 111 16.28 -12.42 -1.73
N ILE A 112 15.81 -11.16 -1.62
CA ILE A 112 16.47 -10.12 -0.82
C ILE A 112 16.77 -10.68 0.58
N GLN A 113 17.97 -10.41 1.07
CA GLN A 113 18.43 -10.87 2.38
C GLN A 113 18.45 -9.69 3.36
N ILE A 114 17.66 -9.82 4.43
CA ILE A 114 17.68 -8.91 5.57
C ILE A 114 18.46 -9.58 6.70
N THR A 115 19.54 -8.94 7.16
CA THR A 115 20.31 -9.41 8.30
C THR A 115 19.86 -8.71 9.57
N ALA A 116 19.76 -9.46 10.67
CA ALA A 116 19.59 -8.94 12.02
C ALA A 116 20.70 -9.47 12.93
N ASN A 117 21.04 -8.70 13.95
CA ASN A 117 22.04 -9.06 14.95
C ASN A 117 21.61 -8.60 16.35
N ALA A 118 22.49 -8.71 17.35
CA ALA A 118 22.21 -8.32 18.73
C ALA A 118 21.85 -6.82 18.92
N SER A 119 22.10 -5.95 17.94
CA SER A 119 21.75 -4.53 17.97
C SER A 119 20.43 -4.21 17.26
N THR A 120 19.81 -5.19 16.60
CA THR A 120 18.52 -5.02 15.93
C THR A 120 17.40 -4.98 16.97
N MET A 121 16.57 -3.94 16.94
CA MET A 121 15.34 -3.87 17.72
C MET A 121 14.28 -4.79 17.11
N LEU A 122 13.61 -5.60 17.92
CA LEU A 122 12.64 -6.61 17.47
C LEU A 122 11.28 -6.27 18.04
N ARG A 123 10.25 -6.22 17.20
CA ARG A 123 8.86 -5.98 17.59
C ARG A 123 7.94 -7.08 17.05
N SER A 124 7.08 -7.60 17.93
CA SER A 124 5.90 -8.36 17.55
C SER A 124 4.85 -7.42 16.94
N GLY A 125 4.07 -7.90 15.97
CA GLY A 125 3.03 -7.10 15.29
C GLY A 125 1.92 -6.58 16.19
N ASP A 126 1.80 -7.12 17.41
CA ASP A 126 0.70 -6.84 18.35
C ASP A 126 0.96 -5.65 19.29
N ASP A 127 2.10 -4.96 19.18
CA ASP A 127 2.47 -3.85 20.06
C ASP A 127 1.81 -2.51 19.62
N GLU A 128 0.51 -2.56 19.36
CA GLU A 128 -0.34 -1.38 19.25
C GLU A 128 -1.00 -1.11 20.60
N GLY A 129 -0.45 -0.16 21.36
CA GLY A 129 -1.21 0.53 22.42
C GLY A 129 -0.89 0.19 23.88
N ALA A 130 0.35 -0.12 24.24
CA ALA A 130 0.76 0.00 25.65
C ALA A 130 0.90 1.49 26.03
N HIS A 131 -0.24 2.11 26.32
CA HIS A 131 -0.32 3.29 27.17
C HIS A 131 0.53 3.06 28.42
N ASP A 132 1.27 4.09 28.84
CA ASP A 132 1.87 4.24 30.17
C ASP A 132 0.88 3.74 31.24
N ASP A 133 1.06 2.51 31.73
CA ASP A 133 0.54 2.12 33.03
C ASP A 133 1.60 1.32 33.78
N VAL A 134 2.06 1.95 34.85
CA VAL A 134 2.94 1.40 35.86
C VAL A 134 2.15 0.34 36.61
N SER A 135 2.21 -0.90 36.15
CA SER A 135 1.91 -2.06 36.99
C SER A 135 2.71 -3.26 36.55
N ALA A 136 3.89 -3.36 37.17
CA ALA A 136 4.60 -4.61 37.35
C ALA A 136 3.66 -5.65 37.99
N SER A 137 2.99 -6.43 37.16
CA SER A 137 2.43 -7.73 37.55
C SER A 137 3.38 -8.79 37.01
N ASN A 138 4.22 -9.22 37.94
CA ASN A 138 5.27 -10.20 37.74
C ASN A 138 4.64 -11.60 37.85
N ASP A 139 4.03 -12.09 36.76
CA ASP A 139 3.73 -13.52 36.58
C ASP A 139 3.45 -13.83 35.08
N GLY A 140 4.52 -14.11 34.31
CA GLY A 140 4.41 -14.47 32.89
C GLY A 140 5.54 -14.04 31.93
N GLY A 141 6.81 -14.00 32.35
CA GLY A 141 7.98 -14.23 31.46
C GLY A 141 8.27 -13.31 30.24
N GLY A 142 7.65 -12.14 30.09
CA GLY A 142 7.90 -11.25 28.94
C GLY A 142 9.16 -10.38 29.09
N GLY A 143 10.35 -10.94 28.88
CA GLY A 143 11.56 -10.14 28.65
C GLY A 143 11.54 -9.46 27.26
N PRO A 144 12.46 -8.52 26.98
CA PRO A 144 12.61 -7.99 25.62
C PRO A 144 12.82 -9.15 24.64
N MET A 145 12.06 -9.15 23.54
CA MET A 145 12.08 -10.22 22.54
C MET A 145 13.51 -10.48 22.07
N THR A 146 14.02 -11.70 22.24
CA THR A 146 15.37 -12.04 21.80
C THR A 146 15.39 -12.36 20.31
N LEU A 147 16.56 -12.26 19.67
CA LEU A 147 16.73 -12.65 18.27
C LEU A 147 16.39 -14.13 18.05
N ALA A 148 16.72 -15.00 19.02
CA ALA A 148 16.38 -16.41 18.96
C ALA A 148 14.87 -16.64 19.01
N ASP A 149 14.15 -15.93 19.88
CA ASP A 149 12.69 -16.03 20.00
C ASP A 149 12.00 -15.51 18.73
N PHE A 150 12.48 -14.39 18.17
CA PHE A 150 11.97 -13.84 16.92
C PHE A 150 12.17 -14.80 15.73
N VAL A 151 13.38 -15.36 15.60
CA VAL A 151 13.67 -16.38 14.57
C VAL A 151 12.78 -17.61 14.74
N ALA A 152 12.62 -18.10 15.97
CA ALA A 152 11.77 -19.26 16.25
C ALA A 152 10.31 -19.00 15.89
N ARG A 153 9.78 -17.80 16.17
CA ARG A 153 8.42 -17.40 15.79
C ARG A 153 8.24 -17.42 14.27
N VAL A 154 9.13 -16.76 13.52
CA VAL A 154 9.05 -16.73 12.05
C VAL A 154 9.18 -18.13 11.45
N GLN A 155 10.08 -18.97 11.97
CA GLN A 155 10.23 -20.35 11.53
C GLN A 155 8.97 -21.19 11.82
N ALA A 156 8.33 -20.98 12.98
CA ALA A 156 7.08 -21.66 13.32
C ALA A 156 5.93 -21.25 12.40
N ASP A 157 5.81 -19.96 12.07
CA ASP A 157 4.80 -19.47 11.14
C ASP A 157 5.00 -20.06 9.73
N ILE A 158 6.23 -20.05 9.21
CA ILE A 158 6.57 -20.69 7.92
C ILE A 158 6.26 -22.20 7.95
N ALA A 159 6.63 -22.90 9.02
CA ALA A 159 6.39 -24.33 9.16
C ALA A 159 4.88 -24.67 9.27
N ALA A 160 4.08 -23.75 9.80
CA ALA A 160 2.63 -23.84 9.84
C ALA A 160 1.96 -23.47 8.50
N GLY A 161 2.74 -23.16 7.47
CA GLY A 161 2.22 -22.69 6.17
C GLY A 161 1.67 -21.27 6.20
N ARG A 162 1.96 -20.51 7.27
CA ARG A 162 1.66 -19.09 7.35
C ARG A 162 2.78 -18.33 6.65
N ASN A 163 2.44 -17.28 5.90
CA ASN A 163 3.40 -16.49 5.14
C ASN A 163 3.64 -15.15 5.86
N PRO A 164 4.48 -15.10 6.92
CA PRO A 164 4.63 -13.87 7.69
C PRO A 164 5.31 -12.78 6.86
N THR A 165 4.79 -11.55 6.97
CA THR A 165 5.42 -10.38 6.36
C THR A 165 6.35 -9.72 7.36
N LEU A 166 7.57 -9.43 6.90
CA LEU A 166 8.60 -8.76 7.67
C LEU A 166 8.72 -7.32 7.18
N VAL A 167 8.73 -6.37 8.11
CA VAL A 167 9.09 -4.98 7.87
C VAL A 167 10.44 -4.72 8.51
N ALA A 168 11.42 -4.34 7.71
CA ALA A 168 12.77 -4.07 8.14
C ALA A 168 13.13 -2.62 7.91
N PHE A 169 13.65 -1.96 8.95
CA PHE A 169 14.12 -0.59 8.86
C PHE A 169 15.62 -0.50 9.09
N ARG A 170 16.28 0.44 8.42
CA ARG A 170 17.66 0.85 8.75
C ARG A 170 17.81 2.35 8.63
N GLN A 171 18.81 2.91 9.31
CA GLN A 171 19.19 4.31 9.05
C GLN A 171 19.84 4.40 7.65
N PRO A 172 19.58 5.48 6.89
CA PRO A 172 20.21 5.67 5.60
C PRO A 172 21.74 5.60 5.70
N PRO A 173 22.41 4.81 4.86
CA PRO A 173 23.86 4.85 4.76
C PRO A 173 24.35 6.22 4.29
N THR A 174 25.64 6.52 4.50
CA THR A 174 26.25 7.79 4.06
C THR A 174 26.31 7.93 2.55
N SER A 175 26.17 6.83 1.81
CA SER A 175 26.10 6.79 0.36
C SER A 175 24.79 6.12 -0.08
N PRO A 176 24.20 6.53 -1.21
CA PRO A 176 23.03 5.87 -1.75
C PRO A 176 23.30 4.39 -2.06
N GLN A 177 22.24 3.58 -2.06
CA GLN A 177 22.28 2.16 -2.35
C GLN A 177 22.95 1.89 -3.71
N ALA A 178 24.04 1.14 -3.71
CA ALA A 178 24.67 0.71 -4.95
C ALA A 178 23.79 -0.36 -5.65
N PRO A 179 23.72 -0.39 -7.00
CA PRO A 179 22.81 -1.27 -7.73
C PRO A 179 22.97 -2.77 -7.43
N ASN A 180 24.19 -3.21 -7.13
CA ASN A 180 24.52 -4.61 -6.89
C ASN A 180 24.87 -4.89 -5.42
N ASP A 181 24.75 -3.90 -4.54
CA ASP A 181 24.90 -4.15 -3.10
C ASP A 181 23.60 -4.79 -2.60
N GLY A 182 23.70 -6.02 -2.11
CA GLY A 182 22.58 -6.79 -1.55
C GLY A 182 22.50 -6.73 -0.04
N SER A 183 23.33 -5.91 0.62
CA SER A 183 23.37 -5.85 2.07
C SER A 183 22.25 -4.98 2.64
N PHE A 184 21.54 -5.52 3.63
CA PHE A 184 20.60 -4.76 4.46
C PHE A 184 20.68 -5.27 5.91
N LEU A 185 21.40 -4.52 6.76
CA LEU A 185 21.42 -4.77 8.19
C LEU A 185 20.31 -3.96 8.85
N ALA A 186 19.32 -4.66 9.42
CA ALA A 186 18.18 -4.03 10.06
C ALA A 186 18.57 -3.39 11.40
N ALA A 187 18.19 -2.14 11.57
CA ALA A 187 18.14 -1.48 12.87
C ALA A 187 16.87 -1.87 13.65
N GLU A 188 15.77 -2.11 12.94
CA GLU A 188 14.50 -2.58 13.51
C GLU A 188 13.84 -3.63 12.60
N LEU A 189 13.24 -4.65 13.20
CA LEU A 189 12.36 -5.62 12.53
C LEU A 189 10.99 -5.67 13.23
N LYS A 190 9.93 -5.60 12.44
CA LYS A 190 8.53 -5.78 12.85
C LYS A 190 7.93 -6.93 12.04
N LEU A 191 7.18 -7.83 12.69
CA LEU A 191 6.26 -8.72 11.99
C LEU A 191 4.96 -7.98 11.73
N ASN A 192 4.47 -7.98 10.49
CA ASN A 192 3.18 -7.42 10.14
C ASN A 192 2.31 -8.55 9.58
N GLU A 193 1.30 -8.99 10.34
CA GLU A 193 0.37 -10.03 9.92
C GLU A 193 -0.78 -9.42 9.11
N GLY A 194 -0.89 -9.81 7.84
CA GLY A 194 -1.96 -9.40 6.92
C GLY A 194 -1.45 -8.80 5.62
N ASN A 195 -0.36 -8.04 5.64
CA ASN A 195 0.03 -7.30 4.45
C ASN A 195 0.73 -8.17 3.40
N SER A 196 0.20 -8.20 2.18
CA SER A 196 0.71 -9.03 1.07
C SER A 196 1.70 -8.32 0.15
N HIS A 197 1.79 -6.99 0.20
CA HIS A 197 2.57 -6.23 -0.78
C HIS A 197 4.05 -6.15 -0.42
N SER A 198 4.90 -6.17 -1.46
CA SER A 198 6.34 -5.95 -1.27
C SER A 198 6.68 -4.50 -1.55
N VAL A 199 7.32 -3.84 -0.58
CA VAL A 199 7.72 -2.44 -0.63
C VAL A 199 9.22 -2.31 -0.37
N VAL A 200 9.90 -1.46 -1.14
CA VAL A 200 11.29 -1.09 -0.96
C VAL A 200 11.41 0.42 -0.97
N SER A 201 11.88 1.01 0.13
CA SER A 201 12.13 2.45 0.27
C SER A 201 13.60 2.71 0.56
N LEU A 202 14.36 3.21 -0.41
CA LEU A 202 15.83 3.36 -0.35
C LEU A 202 16.30 4.66 -0.98
N ASN A 203 17.42 5.20 -0.52
CA ASN A 203 18.14 6.24 -1.25
C ASN A 203 18.89 5.60 -2.42
N ILE A 204 18.65 6.06 -3.64
CA ILE A 204 19.29 5.55 -4.87
C ILE A 204 19.96 6.67 -5.65
N ALA A 205 20.72 6.32 -6.68
CA ALA A 205 21.31 7.25 -7.64
C ALA A 205 21.06 6.80 -9.09
N ALA A 206 21.53 7.59 -10.07
CA ALA A 206 21.36 7.29 -11.49
C ALA A 206 21.77 5.87 -11.90
N ALA A 207 22.79 5.28 -11.26
CA ALA A 207 23.27 3.93 -11.57
C ALA A 207 22.22 2.83 -11.30
N ASN A 208 21.22 3.10 -10.46
CA ASN A 208 20.17 2.16 -10.12
C ASN A 208 19.11 2.03 -11.22
N LEU A 209 18.99 3.01 -12.12
CA LEU A 209 17.97 3.00 -13.18
C LEU A 209 18.60 2.76 -14.55
N VAL A 210 18.29 1.61 -15.16
CA VAL A 210 18.81 1.19 -16.47
C VAL A 210 17.68 1.13 -17.48
N THR A 211 17.81 1.79 -18.62
CA THR A 211 16.84 1.69 -19.73
C THR A 211 17.04 0.41 -20.52
N ASN A 212 15.95 -0.13 -21.05
CA ASN A 212 15.99 -1.23 -22.00
C ASN A 212 15.69 -0.68 -23.41
N ALA A 213 16.56 -0.99 -24.37
CA ALA A 213 16.40 -0.56 -25.76
C ALA A 213 15.30 -1.33 -26.50
N THR A 214 14.88 -2.50 -25.98
CA THR A 214 13.87 -3.37 -26.58
C THR A 214 12.78 -3.73 -25.56
N PRO A 215 11.83 -2.82 -25.28
CA PRO A 215 10.70 -3.11 -24.39
C PRO A 215 9.81 -4.25 -24.92
N PRO A 216 9.12 -5.00 -24.03
CA PRO A 216 9.13 -4.92 -22.56
C PRO A 216 10.24 -5.76 -21.89
N PRO A 217 10.69 -5.40 -20.66
CA PRO A 217 10.30 -4.20 -19.90
C PRO A 217 10.96 -2.93 -20.47
N ASP A 218 10.43 -1.75 -20.17
CA ASP A 218 10.97 -0.45 -20.61
C ASP A 218 12.30 -0.10 -19.93
N GLY A 219 12.51 -0.62 -18.71
CA GLY A 219 13.73 -0.45 -17.96
C GLY A 219 13.80 -1.35 -16.74
N PHE A 220 14.86 -1.18 -15.97
CA PHE A 220 15.13 -1.93 -14.75
C PHE A 220 15.54 -0.98 -13.63
N LEU A 221 14.91 -1.14 -12.47
CA LEU A 221 15.33 -0.51 -11.24
C LEU A 221 16.07 -1.52 -10.37
N LYS A 222 17.33 -1.25 -10.07
CA LYS A 222 18.21 -2.12 -9.29
C LYS A 222 18.29 -1.66 -7.84
N VAL A 223 17.85 -2.52 -6.93
CA VAL A 223 17.83 -2.27 -5.49
C VAL A 223 18.22 -3.55 -4.77
N LEU A 224 19.06 -3.46 -3.74
CA LEU A 224 19.45 -4.62 -2.90
C LEU A 224 19.90 -5.86 -3.70
N GLY A 225 20.63 -5.64 -4.80
CA GLY A 225 21.12 -6.71 -5.68
C GLY A 225 20.06 -7.38 -6.56
N VAL A 226 18.78 -6.97 -6.46
CA VAL A 226 17.70 -7.43 -7.34
C VAL A 226 17.42 -6.42 -8.45
N SER A 227 16.88 -6.90 -9.56
CA SER A 227 16.52 -6.09 -10.73
C SER A 227 15.02 -6.15 -10.93
N LEU A 228 14.33 -5.04 -10.63
CA LEU A 228 12.89 -4.90 -10.80
C LEU A 228 12.58 -4.38 -12.20
N GLU A 229 11.71 -5.07 -12.92
CA GLU A 229 11.22 -4.66 -14.23
C GLU A 229 10.31 -3.45 -14.13
N LEU A 230 10.53 -2.46 -15.00
CA LEU A 230 9.66 -1.31 -15.19
C LEU A 230 8.94 -1.47 -16.52
N ARG A 231 7.64 -1.69 -16.49
CA ARG A 231 6.77 -1.91 -17.65
C ARG A 231 5.83 -0.71 -17.78
N LEU A 232 6.36 0.38 -18.30
CA LEU A 232 5.61 1.63 -18.46
C LEU A 232 4.75 1.63 -19.73
N SER A 233 5.25 0.98 -20.80
CA SER A 233 4.62 0.99 -22.13
C SER A 233 3.27 0.27 -22.19
N ASP A 234 3.08 -0.76 -21.37
CA ASP A 234 1.81 -1.49 -21.22
C ASP A 234 0.97 -1.01 -20.02
N GLY A 235 1.46 -0.02 -19.27
CA GLY A 235 0.78 0.59 -18.15
C GLY A 235 0.85 -0.20 -16.84
N THR A 236 1.59 -1.31 -16.79
CA THR A 236 1.76 -2.11 -15.56
C THR A 236 2.49 -1.35 -14.46
N THR A 237 3.50 -0.53 -14.81
CA THR A 237 4.25 0.30 -13.87
C THR A 237 3.81 1.75 -13.93
N LYS A 238 3.33 2.30 -12.80
CA LYS A 238 3.15 3.74 -12.59
C LYS A 238 4.45 4.36 -12.09
N LEU A 239 5.09 5.22 -12.89
CA LEU A 239 6.27 5.98 -12.48
C LEU A 239 5.88 7.42 -12.11
N LYS A 240 6.17 7.81 -10.87
CA LYS A 240 5.73 9.08 -10.28
C LYS A 240 6.89 9.85 -9.65
N HIS A 241 6.68 11.16 -9.54
CA HIS A 241 7.53 12.06 -8.77
C HIS A 241 6.65 12.79 -7.75
N LYS A 242 7.03 12.71 -6.48
CA LYS A 242 6.39 13.43 -5.39
C LYS A 242 6.48 14.93 -5.63
N ASN A 243 5.43 15.66 -5.28
CA ASN A 243 5.38 17.10 -5.50
C ASN A 243 6.12 17.84 -4.37
N PRO A 244 7.24 18.54 -4.66
CA PRO A 244 8.11 19.22 -3.68
C PRO A 244 7.44 20.29 -2.81
N GLU A 245 6.20 20.65 -3.09
CA GLU A 245 5.42 21.60 -2.29
C GLU A 245 4.75 20.93 -1.07
N LEU A 246 4.98 19.62 -0.83
CA LEU A 246 4.25 18.79 0.13
C LEU A 246 5.19 18.08 1.13
N GLU A 247 6.09 18.85 1.74
CA GLU A 247 6.92 18.40 2.86
C GLU A 247 6.04 17.97 4.07
N GLY A 248 6.43 16.88 4.76
CA GLY A 248 5.81 16.48 6.04
C GLY A 248 4.79 15.33 5.99
N ALA A 249 4.80 14.52 4.92
CA ALA A 249 3.92 13.36 4.83
C ALA A 249 4.34 12.23 5.79
N SER A 250 3.39 11.72 6.58
CA SER A 250 3.55 10.61 7.51
C SER A 250 2.85 9.36 7.00
N GLU A 251 3.43 8.20 7.27
CA GLU A 251 2.73 6.92 7.16
C GLU A 251 1.66 6.81 8.26
N PHE A 252 0.59 6.07 7.97
CA PHE A 252 -0.43 5.67 8.92
C PHE A 252 -0.88 4.23 8.62
N GLU A 253 -1.25 3.52 9.68
CA GLU A 253 -1.78 2.16 9.65
C GLU A 253 -2.83 2.06 10.77
N GLY A 254 -3.88 1.26 10.58
CA GLY A 254 -4.79 0.93 11.67
C GLY A 254 -6.10 0.28 11.21
N ILE A 255 -6.96 -0.03 12.18
CA ILE A 255 -8.26 -0.66 11.94
C ILE A 255 -9.34 0.41 11.76
N VAL A 256 -10.12 0.29 10.69
CA VAL A 256 -11.23 1.20 10.40
C VAL A 256 -12.37 0.96 11.38
N LYS A 257 -12.74 2.02 12.11
CA LYS A 257 -13.89 2.03 13.02
C LYS A 257 -15.17 2.45 12.30
N SER A 258 -15.10 3.47 11.45
CA SER A 258 -16.25 3.99 10.72
C SER A 258 -15.84 4.79 9.49
N VAL A 259 -16.76 4.90 8.53
CA VAL A 259 -16.60 5.72 7.31
C VAL A 259 -17.76 6.69 7.19
N ASP A 260 -17.46 7.95 6.82
CA ASP A 260 -18.43 8.95 6.41
C ASP A 260 -18.22 9.28 4.92
N GLN A 261 -19.08 8.75 4.06
CA GLN A 261 -19.02 8.97 2.62
C GLN A 261 -19.36 10.43 2.23
N ALA A 262 -20.15 11.15 3.03
CA ALA A 262 -20.51 12.53 2.73
C ALA A 262 -19.37 13.49 3.08
N ALA A 263 -18.70 13.24 4.21
CA ALA A 263 -17.53 13.99 4.63
C ALA A 263 -16.23 13.51 3.95
N GLN A 264 -16.26 12.37 3.25
CA GLN A 264 -15.09 11.70 2.68
C GLN A 264 -14.03 11.40 3.75
N THR A 265 -14.44 10.83 4.88
CA THR A 265 -13.54 10.51 5.99
C THR A 265 -13.61 9.06 6.43
N VAL A 266 -12.48 8.58 6.95
CA VAL A 266 -12.33 7.29 7.63
C VAL A 266 -11.84 7.57 9.03
N THR A 267 -12.51 7.01 10.03
CA THR A 267 -12.10 7.10 11.43
C THR A 267 -11.55 5.76 11.87
N LEU A 268 -10.33 5.74 12.41
CA LEU A 268 -9.70 4.54 12.94
C LEU A 268 -10.12 4.29 14.40
N ILE A 269 -9.85 3.10 14.93
CA ILE A 269 -10.20 2.72 16.31
C ILE A 269 -9.55 3.63 17.35
N ASP A 270 -8.30 4.05 17.11
CA ASP A 270 -7.52 4.95 17.96
C ASP A 270 -8.05 6.41 17.98
N GLY A 271 -9.03 6.73 17.12
CA GLY A 271 -9.61 8.06 16.98
C GLY A 271 -8.95 8.94 15.91
N THR A 272 -7.95 8.44 15.19
CA THR A 272 -7.34 9.10 14.04
C THR A 272 -8.37 9.27 12.92
N ILE A 273 -8.40 10.46 12.30
CA ILE A 273 -9.30 10.80 11.20
C ILE A 273 -8.49 10.94 9.91
N ILE A 274 -8.75 10.08 8.94
CA ILE A 274 -8.18 10.16 7.61
C ILE A 274 -9.18 10.82 6.66
N ARG A 275 -8.79 11.90 5.99
CA ARG A 275 -9.61 12.58 4.98
C ARG A 275 -9.18 12.15 3.58
N ILE A 276 -10.15 11.71 2.79
CA ILE A 276 -9.99 11.44 1.36
C ILE A 276 -10.23 12.76 0.64
N VAL A 277 -9.16 13.37 0.13
CA VAL A 277 -9.19 14.67 -0.52
C VAL A 277 -8.97 14.52 -2.03
N ALA A 278 -9.15 15.61 -2.78
CA ALA A 278 -8.89 15.58 -4.21
C ALA A 278 -7.42 15.26 -4.47
N GLY A 279 -7.16 14.20 -5.24
CA GLY A 279 -5.81 13.70 -5.51
C GLY A 279 -5.38 12.51 -4.65
N THR A 280 -6.14 12.14 -3.61
CA THR A 280 -5.94 10.90 -2.86
C THR A 280 -6.06 9.70 -3.80
N GLU A 281 -5.06 8.82 -3.78
CA GLU A 281 -5.14 7.53 -4.47
C GLU A 281 -5.66 6.46 -3.50
N ILE A 282 -6.77 5.81 -3.84
CA ILE A 282 -7.22 4.60 -3.17
C ILE A 282 -6.66 3.44 -3.97
N ASP A 283 -5.72 2.70 -3.40
CA ASP A 283 -5.16 1.51 -4.02
C ASP A 283 -6.10 0.31 -3.83
N GLY A 284 -6.18 -0.51 -4.89
CA GLY A 284 -7.04 -1.68 -4.98
C GLY A 284 -6.27 -2.93 -5.37
N ASP A 285 -6.86 -4.09 -5.07
CA ASP A 285 -6.31 -5.45 -5.13
C ASP A 285 -5.50 -5.80 -6.39
N GLU A 286 -4.48 -6.65 -6.19
CA GLU A 286 -3.86 -7.50 -7.25
C GLU A 286 -3.45 -8.91 -6.72
N GLY A 287 -4.12 -9.43 -5.68
CA GLY A 287 -4.07 -10.84 -5.29
C GLY A 287 -5.13 -11.71 -5.99
N GLU A 288 -5.05 -13.03 -5.83
CA GLU A 288 -6.17 -13.94 -6.19
C GLU A 288 -7.34 -13.85 -5.18
N HIS A 289 -7.23 -13.00 -4.17
CA HIS A 289 -8.24 -12.82 -3.13
C HIS A 289 -8.94 -11.48 -3.38
N ASP A 290 -10.21 -11.38 -2.97
CA ASP A 290 -11.12 -10.26 -3.21
C ASP A 290 -11.34 -9.51 -1.89
N ASP A 291 -10.25 -9.30 -1.14
CA ASP A 291 -10.24 -8.70 0.17
C ASP A 291 -9.90 -7.20 0.15
N HIS A 292 -9.35 -6.66 -0.95
CA HIS A 292 -9.10 -5.23 -1.04
C HIS A 292 -10.35 -4.43 -1.48
N LEU A 293 -10.53 -3.25 -0.87
CA LEU A 293 -11.68 -2.39 -1.10
C LEU A 293 -11.26 -1.07 -1.77
N THR A 294 -11.81 -0.79 -2.95
CA THR A 294 -11.38 0.35 -3.77
C THR A 294 -12.23 1.61 -3.60
N THR A 295 -13.30 1.52 -2.80
CA THR A 295 -14.20 2.64 -2.55
C THR A 295 -14.63 2.70 -1.09
N LEU A 296 -14.91 3.92 -0.60
CA LEU A 296 -15.48 4.11 0.74
C LEU A 296 -16.85 3.43 0.91
N ALA A 297 -17.58 3.22 -0.19
CA ALA A 297 -18.85 2.49 -0.17
C ALA A 297 -18.61 1.00 0.13
N ASP A 298 -17.59 0.39 -0.47
CA ASP A 298 -17.22 -1.00 -0.24
C ASP A 298 -16.69 -1.19 1.19
N VAL A 299 -15.87 -0.24 1.69
CA VAL A 299 -15.44 -0.21 3.10
C VAL A 299 -16.64 -0.17 4.04
N GLN A 300 -17.61 0.70 3.79
CA GLN A 300 -18.81 0.76 4.62
C GLN A 300 -19.64 -0.53 4.55
N ALA A 301 -19.73 -1.17 3.37
CA ALA A 301 -20.42 -2.44 3.22
C ALA A 301 -19.74 -3.57 4.01
N ALA A 302 -18.40 -3.65 3.99
CA ALA A 302 -17.63 -4.63 4.74
C ALA A 302 -17.83 -4.47 6.26
N LEU A 303 -17.74 -3.24 6.77
CA LEU A 303 -17.98 -2.94 8.19
C LEU A 303 -19.42 -3.29 8.60
N THR A 304 -20.41 -3.01 7.74
CA THR A 304 -21.82 -3.36 7.99
C THR A 304 -22.04 -4.86 8.03
N ALA A 305 -21.26 -5.62 7.25
CA ALA A 305 -21.25 -7.08 7.27
C ALA A 305 -20.53 -7.67 8.50
N GLY A 306 -20.02 -6.83 9.42
CA GLY A 306 -19.31 -7.25 10.62
C GLY A 306 -17.86 -7.69 10.38
N LYS A 307 -17.30 -7.36 9.20
CA LYS A 307 -15.91 -7.67 8.87
C LYS A 307 -14.97 -6.61 9.45
N THR A 308 -13.76 -7.02 9.82
CA THR A 308 -12.66 -6.10 10.16
C THR A 308 -12.02 -5.59 8.88
N VAL A 309 -11.86 -4.26 8.78
CA VAL A 309 -11.13 -3.63 7.67
C VAL A 309 -9.89 -2.96 8.23
N LYS A 310 -8.72 -3.37 7.75
CA LYS A 310 -7.44 -2.70 7.98
C LYS A 310 -7.24 -1.63 6.91
N THR A 311 -6.53 -0.58 7.28
CA THR A 311 -6.09 0.43 6.32
C THR A 311 -4.67 0.83 6.59
N GLU A 312 -3.95 1.09 5.52
CA GLU A 312 -2.62 1.67 5.55
C GLU A 312 -2.50 2.76 4.50
N GLY A 313 -1.55 3.66 4.69
CA GLY A 313 -1.33 4.72 3.73
C GLY A 313 -0.30 5.73 4.17
N ARG A 314 -0.27 6.83 3.42
CA ARG A 314 0.61 7.97 3.66
C ARG A 314 -0.20 9.24 3.45
N GLY A 315 0.02 10.25 4.28
CA GLY A 315 -0.72 11.51 4.18
C GLY A 315 -0.07 12.65 4.96
N LEU A 316 -0.55 13.87 4.72
CA LEU A 316 -0.08 15.06 5.44
C LEU A 316 -0.87 15.23 6.72
N VAL A 317 -0.15 15.41 7.84
CA VAL A 317 -0.78 15.71 9.12
C VAL A 317 -1.34 17.14 9.08
N ASP A 318 -2.65 17.28 9.19
CA ASP A 318 -3.36 18.56 9.25
C ASP A 318 -3.54 19.05 10.70
N SER A 319 -3.82 18.12 11.61
CA SER A 319 -4.01 18.41 13.04
C SER A 319 -3.52 17.24 13.88
N THR A 320 -3.06 17.49 15.11
CA THR A 320 -2.60 16.45 16.05
C THR A 320 -3.60 16.18 17.18
N ASN A 321 -4.72 16.91 17.26
CA ASN A 321 -5.73 16.70 18.30
C ASN A 321 -7.16 17.07 17.83
N PRO A 322 -8.00 16.10 17.41
CA PRO A 322 -7.62 14.71 17.13
C PRO A 322 -6.62 14.64 15.97
N LEU A 323 -5.81 13.58 15.91
CA LEU A 323 -4.91 13.36 14.78
C LEU A 323 -5.74 13.29 13.49
N THR A 324 -5.50 14.21 12.56
CA THR A 324 -6.20 14.32 11.28
C THR A 324 -5.19 14.34 10.16
N ILE A 325 -5.36 13.46 9.18
CA ILE A 325 -4.41 13.26 8.08
C ILE A 325 -5.15 13.39 6.74
N ASP A 326 -4.63 14.24 5.85
CA ASP A 326 -5.04 14.27 4.45
C ASP A 326 -4.32 13.16 3.69
N ALA A 327 -5.05 12.13 3.26
CA ALA A 327 -4.46 10.98 2.60
C ALA A 327 -3.88 11.38 1.23
N ILE A 328 -2.59 11.11 1.04
CA ILE A 328 -1.96 11.08 -0.29
C ILE A 328 -2.37 9.78 -0.98
N ARG A 329 -2.25 8.69 -0.23
CA ARG A 329 -2.55 7.33 -0.64
C ARG A 329 -3.17 6.60 0.52
N ILE A 330 -4.14 5.75 0.23
CA ILE A 330 -4.76 4.86 1.21
C ILE A 330 -5.09 3.53 0.55
N GLU A 331 -4.99 2.47 1.33
CA GLU A 331 -5.37 1.12 0.95
C GLU A 331 -6.30 0.56 2.02
N PHE A 332 -7.24 -0.27 1.59
CA PHE A 332 -8.20 -0.93 2.48
C PHE A 332 -8.21 -2.42 2.19
N GLU A 333 -8.11 -3.22 3.24
CA GLU A 333 -8.10 -4.68 3.15
C GLU A 333 -9.01 -5.27 4.22
N VAL A 334 -9.82 -6.25 3.83
CA VAL A 334 -10.62 -7.05 4.75
C VAL A 334 -9.72 -8.11 5.39
N GLU A 335 -9.70 -8.17 6.71
CA GLU A 335 -8.96 -9.24 7.39
C GLU A 335 -9.57 -10.61 7.08
N GLY A 336 -8.77 -11.54 6.54
CA GLY A 336 -9.22 -12.89 6.19
C GLY A 336 -9.71 -13.68 7.41
N GLU A 337 -10.72 -14.54 7.21
CA GLU A 337 -11.20 -15.44 8.27
C GLU A 337 -10.09 -16.43 8.66
N GLU A 338 -9.74 -16.47 9.95
CA GLU A 338 -8.87 -17.52 10.49
C GLU A 338 -9.51 -18.89 10.19
N PRO A 339 -8.82 -19.81 9.49
CA PRO A 339 -9.40 -21.10 9.16
C PRO A 339 -9.78 -21.81 10.46
N PRO A 340 -10.98 -22.41 10.55
CA PRO A 340 -11.43 -23.06 11.77
C PRO A 340 -10.38 -24.10 12.20
N PRO A 341 -10.09 -24.23 13.51
CA PRO A 341 -9.12 -25.18 13.99
C PRO A 341 -9.47 -26.57 13.44
N PRO A 342 -8.48 -27.38 13.03
CA PRO A 342 -8.74 -28.70 12.49
C PRO A 342 -9.60 -29.47 13.49
N MET A 343 -10.83 -29.79 13.11
CA MET A 343 -11.68 -30.64 13.92
C MET A 343 -10.94 -31.96 14.11
N MET A 344 -10.50 -32.24 15.35
CA MET A 344 -10.01 -33.55 15.71
C MET A 344 -11.12 -34.56 15.42
N MET A 345 -10.98 -35.29 14.31
CA MET A 345 -11.75 -36.50 14.04
C MET A 345 -11.37 -37.49 15.14
N VAL A 346 -12.21 -37.60 16.16
CA VAL A 346 -12.10 -38.68 17.15
C VAL A 346 -12.50 -39.96 16.42
N GLU A 347 -11.51 -40.70 15.95
CA GLU A 347 -11.69 -42.06 15.46
C GLU A 347 -12.05 -42.95 16.66
N PHE A 348 -13.32 -43.34 16.77
CA PHE A 348 -13.74 -44.35 17.75
C PHE A 348 -13.26 -45.72 17.25
N ALA A 349 -12.07 -46.11 17.69
CA ALA A 349 -11.56 -47.46 17.50
C ALA A 349 -12.36 -48.45 18.40
N GLY A 350 -13.07 -49.37 17.75
CA GLY A 350 -13.31 -50.73 18.25
C GLY A 350 -14.40 -50.91 19.30
N LEU A 351 -15.62 -51.20 18.86
CA LEU A 351 -16.53 -52.08 19.59
C LEU A 351 -17.02 -53.17 18.63
N GLU A 352 -16.30 -54.29 18.56
CA GLU A 352 -16.83 -55.52 17.97
C GLU A 352 -17.98 -56.01 18.85
N VAL A 353 -19.21 -55.96 18.31
CA VAL A 353 -20.37 -56.61 18.91
C VAL A 353 -20.47 -58.00 18.30
N GLU A 354 -20.03 -59.00 19.04
CA GLU A 354 -20.19 -60.41 18.73
C GLU A 354 -21.67 -60.80 18.90
N PHE A 355 -22.33 -61.18 17.80
CA PHE A 355 -23.70 -61.69 17.84
C PHE A 355 -23.67 -63.20 18.12
N GLU A 356 -23.97 -63.62 19.36
CA GLU A 356 -24.32 -65.01 19.64
C GLU A 356 -25.70 -65.33 19.06
N THR A 357 -25.75 -66.28 18.13
CA THR A 357 -27.00 -66.88 17.65
C THR A 357 -27.57 -67.84 18.69
N PRO A 358 -28.88 -67.79 19.00
CA PRO A 358 -29.48 -68.70 19.97
C PRO A 358 -29.70 -70.09 19.36
N THR A 359 -29.21 -71.13 20.05
CA THR A 359 -29.61 -72.53 19.81
C THR A 359 -30.96 -72.83 20.46
N SER A 360 -31.89 -73.29 19.62
CA SER A 360 -33.19 -73.98 19.81
C SER A 360 -33.98 -73.82 21.10
#